data_AF-A0A1C4DMZ8-F1
#
_entry.id   AF-A0A1C4DMZ8-F1
#
_cell.length_a   1.000
_cell.length_b   1.000
_cell.length_c   1.000
_cell.angle_alpha   90.00
_cell.angle_beta   90.00
_cell.angle_gamma   90.00
#
_symmetry.space_group_name_H-M   'P 1'
#
loop_
_entity.id
_entity.type
_entity.pdbx_description
1 polymer ?
#
loop_
_entity_poly.entity_id
_entity_poly.type
_entity_poly.pdbx_seq_one_letter_code
_entity_poly.pdbx_strand_id
1 'polypeptide(L)'
;MTSKKIIERLQQLDWYVECKTEHELALVLNACLDADVGWSNRVSAISLKYSIPVPTLIGRSSRRWSNGLWFSNTLADEDLKHYSDITDWFFEELRK
;
A
#
# COMPACT_ATOMS: atom_id res chain seq x y z
N MET A 1 4.83 8.77 -13.14
CA MET A 1 4.81 9.88 -12.15
C MET A 1 3.45 9.84 -11.51
N THR A 2 3.39 9.48 -10.23
CA THR A 2 2.13 9.34 -9.49
C THR A 2 1.45 10.69 -9.33
N SER A 3 0.11 10.73 -9.45
CA SER A 3 -0.64 11.99 -9.30
C SER A 3 -0.53 12.54 -7.88
N LYS A 4 -0.56 13.87 -7.74
CA LYS A 4 -0.47 14.54 -6.42
C LYS A 4 -1.54 14.03 -5.44
N LYS A 5 -2.73 13.74 -5.94
CA LYS A 5 -3.86 13.24 -5.16
C LYS A 5 -3.60 11.84 -4.60
N ILE A 6 -2.97 10.96 -5.38
CA ILE A 6 -2.54 9.64 -4.91
C ILE A 6 -1.44 9.79 -3.86
N ILE A 7 -0.45 10.66 -4.10
CA ILE A 7 0.64 10.91 -3.14
C ILE A 7 0.08 11.36 -1.78
N GLU A 8 -0.77 12.38 -1.77
CA GLU A 8 -1.38 12.90 -0.53
C GLU A 8 -2.19 11.82 0.21
N ARG A 9 -2.91 10.96 -0.52
CA ARG A 9 -3.69 9.87 0.08
C ARG A 9 -2.80 8.77 0.67
N LEU A 10 -1.74 8.35 -0.02
CA LEU A 10 -0.83 7.30 0.46
C LEU A 10 -0.01 7.75 1.69
N GLN A 11 0.20 9.05 1.84
CA GLN A 11 0.85 9.62 3.03
C GLN A 11 -0.03 9.55 4.28
N GLN A 12 -1.36 9.43 4.13
CA GLN A 12 -2.26 9.19 5.25
C GLN A 12 -2.04 7.79 5.83
N LEU A 13 -2.47 7.59 7.07
CA LEU A 13 -2.42 6.29 7.75
C LEU A 13 -3.74 5.55 7.58
N ASP A 14 -3.73 4.28 7.95
CA ASP A 14 -4.90 3.42 8.09
C ASP A 14 -5.67 3.19 6.78
N TRP A 15 -4.93 2.79 5.74
CA TRP A 15 -5.46 2.37 4.45
C TRP A 15 -4.87 1.03 4.00
N TYR A 16 -5.57 0.36 3.08
CA TYR A 16 -5.02 -0.77 2.34
C TYR A 16 -5.48 -0.78 0.87
N VAL A 17 -4.70 -1.47 0.03
CA VAL A 17 -4.98 -1.79 -1.37
C VAL A 17 -4.81 -3.29 -1.57
N GLU A 18 -5.79 -3.93 -2.17
CA GLU A 18 -5.68 -5.32 -2.64
C GLU A 18 -4.93 -5.38 -3.97
N CYS A 19 -3.89 -6.21 -4.02
CA CYS A 19 -3.09 -6.51 -5.20
C CYS A 19 -3.27 -7.99 -5.56
N LYS A 20 -3.88 -8.26 -6.71
CA LYS A 20 -4.11 -9.60 -7.24
C LYS A 20 -2.97 -10.07 -8.14
N THR A 21 -2.21 -9.15 -8.72
CA THR A 21 -1.10 -9.44 -9.63
C THR A 21 0.20 -8.78 -9.21
N GLU A 22 1.34 -9.31 -9.67
CA GLU A 22 2.65 -8.68 -9.48
C GLU A 22 2.73 -7.28 -10.11
N HIS A 23 1.97 -7.06 -11.19
CA HIS A 23 1.89 -5.77 -11.85
C HIS A 23 1.19 -4.73 -10.96
N GLU A 24 0.04 -5.08 -10.40
CA GLU A 24 -0.68 -4.23 -9.44
C GLU A 24 0.18 -3.91 -8.21
N LEU A 25 0.84 -4.92 -7.65
CA LEU A 25 1.78 -4.73 -6.56
C LEU A 25 2.90 -3.74 -6.94
N ALA A 26 3.48 -3.88 -8.14
CA ALA A 26 4.51 -2.97 -8.62
C ALA A 26 4.01 -1.53 -8.72
N LEU A 27 2.77 -1.32 -9.18
CA LEU A 27 2.15 0.00 -9.28
C LEU A 27 1.99 0.63 -7.88
N VAL A 28 1.47 -0.12 -6.92
CA VAL A 28 1.30 0.36 -5.53
C VAL A 28 2.63 0.71 -4.89
N LEU A 29 3.64 -0.15 -5.00
CA LEU A 29 4.96 0.09 -4.39
C LEU A 29 5.69 1.27 -5.06
N ASN A 30 5.57 1.45 -6.38
CA ASN A 30 6.11 2.62 -7.06
C ASN A 30 5.40 3.91 -6.64
N ALA A 31 4.08 3.88 -6.47
CA ALA A 31 3.32 5.03 -5.97
C ALA A 31 3.70 5.38 -4.52
N CYS A 32 3.97 4.38 -3.68
CA CYS A 32 4.49 4.59 -2.33
C CYS A 32 5.90 5.19 -2.36
N LEU A 33 6.76 4.73 -3.27
CA LEU A 33 8.09 5.32 -3.47
C LEU A 33 8.01 6.80 -3.86
N ASP A 34 7.15 7.14 -4.83
CA ASP A 34 6.90 8.53 -5.25
C ASP A 34 6.36 9.40 -4.10
N ALA A 35 5.62 8.79 -3.15
CA ALA A 35 5.03 9.47 -2.00
C ALA A 35 5.94 9.55 -0.77
N ASP A 36 7.19 9.07 -0.87
CA ASP A 36 8.15 8.92 0.25
C ASP A 36 7.58 8.07 1.41
N VAL A 37 6.85 7.01 1.04
CA VAL A 37 6.24 6.05 1.96
C VAL A 37 7.05 4.75 1.92
N GLY A 38 7.77 4.47 3.02
CA GLY A 38 8.60 3.27 3.16
C GLY A 38 8.08 2.25 4.17
N TRP A 39 8.78 1.14 4.27
CA TRP A 39 8.59 0.14 5.32
C TRP A 39 8.99 0.68 6.70
N SER A 40 8.55 0.02 7.76
CA SER A 40 8.73 0.42 9.17
C SER A 40 10.18 0.69 9.60
N ASN A 41 11.16 0.12 8.90
CA ASN A 41 12.59 0.29 9.12
C ASN A 41 13.25 1.32 8.17
N ARG A 42 12.48 2.27 7.62
CA ARG A 42 12.93 3.28 6.62
C ARG A 42 13.44 2.66 5.32
N VAL A 43 13.14 1.39 5.08
CA VAL A 43 13.49 0.74 3.83
C VAL A 43 12.51 1.19 2.75
N SER A 44 13.03 1.43 1.55
CA SER A 44 12.26 1.84 0.37
C SER A 44 11.13 0.85 0.06
N ALA A 45 9.96 1.36 -0.33
CA ALA A 45 8.78 0.53 -0.68
C ALA A 45 9.12 -0.60 -1.67
N ILE A 46 9.98 -0.32 -2.65
CA ILE A 46 10.30 -1.27 -3.72
C ILE A 46 11.29 -2.38 -3.33
N SER A 47 11.95 -2.28 -2.17
CA SER A 47 13.03 -3.22 -1.80
C SER A 47 12.55 -4.66 -1.60
N LEU A 48 11.28 -4.84 -1.22
CA LEU A 48 10.67 -6.13 -0.90
C LEU A 48 9.77 -6.65 -2.02
N LYS A 49 9.71 -5.98 -3.18
CA LYS A 49 8.78 -6.30 -4.27
C LYS A 49 8.80 -7.79 -4.65
N TYR A 50 9.97 -8.41 -4.75
CA TYR A 50 10.13 -9.81 -5.17
C TYR A 50 9.89 -10.83 -4.04
N SER A 51 9.76 -10.37 -2.79
CA SER A 51 9.56 -11.22 -1.62
C SER A 51 8.11 -11.23 -1.15
N ILE A 52 7.25 -10.41 -1.74
CA ILE A 52 5.84 -10.31 -1.39
C ILE A 52 5.03 -11.24 -2.31
N PRO A 53 4.39 -12.30 -1.78
CA PRO A 53 3.55 -13.17 -2.58
C PRO A 53 2.29 -12.43 -3.04
N VAL A 54 1.74 -12.78 -4.19
CA VAL A 54 0.43 -12.30 -4.67
C VAL A 54 -0.56 -13.48 -4.71
N PRO A 55 -1.86 -13.28 -4.37
CA PRO A 55 -2.49 -12.03 -3.98
C PRO A 55 -2.10 -11.54 -2.58
N THR A 56 -2.10 -10.23 -2.37
CA THR A 56 -1.75 -9.59 -1.09
C THR A 56 -2.47 -8.27 -0.89
N LEU A 57 -2.56 -7.84 0.35
CA LEU A 57 -2.97 -6.52 0.77
C LEU A 57 -1.71 -5.73 1.13
N ILE A 58 -1.53 -4.57 0.52
CA ILE A 58 -0.54 -3.59 0.93
C ILE A 58 -1.25 -2.49 1.70
N GLY A 59 -0.76 -2.15 2.88
CA GLY A 59 -1.37 -1.09 3.65
C GLY A 59 -0.37 -0.29 4.46
N ARG A 60 -0.88 0.77 5.07
CA ARG A 60 -0.16 1.59 6.03
C ARG A 60 -1.00 1.73 7.28
N SER A 61 -0.38 1.64 8.45
CA SER A 61 -1.08 1.60 9.73
C SER A 61 -0.52 2.64 10.69
N SER A 62 -1.40 3.29 11.45
CA SER A 62 -1.03 4.02 12.66
C SER A 62 -0.81 3.09 13.86
N ARG A 63 -1.38 1.89 13.81
CA ARG A 63 -1.39 0.91 14.91
C ARG A 63 -0.30 -0.15 14.80
N ARG A 64 0.19 -0.44 13.59
CA ARG A 64 1.26 -1.41 13.33
C ARG A 64 2.55 -0.69 12.95
N TRP A 65 3.65 -1.10 13.59
CA TRP A 65 5.05 -0.73 13.33
C TRP A 65 5.32 0.66 12.74
N SER A 66 5.80 1.60 13.58
CA SER A 66 6.47 2.87 13.19
C SER A 66 5.86 3.65 12.01
N ASN A 67 4.55 3.54 11.78
CA ASN A 67 3.83 4.18 10.66
C ASN A 67 4.32 3.77 9.27
N GLY A 68 4.91 2.58 9.13
CA GLY A 68 5.43 2.04 7.87
C GLY A 68 4.40 1.25 7.08
N LEU A 69 4.79 0.88 5.87
CA LEU A 69 4.06 -0.12 5.07
C LEU A 69 4.05 -1.47 5.77
N TRP A 70 2.98 -2.22 5.53
CA TRP A 70 2.85 -3.63 5.88
C TRP A 70 2.19 -4.36 4.71
N PHE A 71 2.39 -5.67 4.65
CA PHE A 71 1.69 -6.53 3.70
C PHE A 71 1.09 -7.74 4.42
N SER A 72 0.02 -8.28 3.88
CA SER A 72 -0.58 -9.52 4.37
C SER A 72 -1.23 -10.30 3.23
N ASN A 73 -1.18 -11.62 3.29
CA ASN A 73 -1.90 -12.52 2.39
C ASN A 73 -3.24 -13.00 2.98
N THR A 74 -3.46 -12.77 4.28
CA THR A 74 -4.67 -13.16 5.01
C THR A 74 -4.86 -12.17 6.15
N LEU A 75 -5.85 -11.28 6.07
CA LEU A 75 -6.31 -10.57 7.25
C LEU A 75 -7.67 -11.14 7.64
N ALA A 76 -7.85 -11.36 8.94
CA ALA A 76 -9.20 -11.56 9.46
C ALA A 76 -9.98 -10.25 9.27
N ASP A 77 -11.26 -10.34 8.94
CA ASP A 77 -12.15 -9.18 8.72
C ASP A 77 -12.09 -8.15 9.88
N GLU A 78 -11.79 -8.60 11.10
CA GLU A 78 -11.66 -7.72 12.26
C GLU A 78 -10.45 -6.77 12.20
N ASP A 79 -9.32 -7.20 11.65
CA ASP A 79 -8.16 -6.33 11.46
C ASP A 79 -8.47 -5.26 10.41
N LEU A 80 -9.18 -5.63 9.35
CA LEU A 80 -9.53 -4.75 8.22
C LEU A 80 -10.52 -3.64 8.58
N LYS A 81 -11.39 -3.84 9.59
CA LYS A 81 -12.35 -2.81 10.05
C LYS A 81 -11.72 -1.48 10.46
N HIS A 82 -10.43 -1.47 10.76
CA HIS A 82 -9.70 -0.27 11.14
C HIS A 82 -9.02 0.46 9.98
N TYR A 83 -9.07 -0.11 8.77
CA TYR A 83 -8.43 0.44 7.59
C TYR A 83 -9.46 0.82 6.54
N SER A 84 -9.20 1.91 5.84
CA SER A 84 -9.97 2.25 4.63
C SER A 84 -9.50 1.39 3.47
N ASP A 85 -10.42 0.66 2.85
CA ASP A 85 -10.18 0.09 1.53
C ASP A 85 -10.11 1.22 0.51
N ILE A 86 -8.97 1.37 -0.16
CA ILE A 86 -8.79 2.35 -1.24
C ILE A 86 -8.51 1.69 -2.58
N THR A 87 -8.73 0.38 -2.71
CA THR A 87 -8.34 -0.42 -3.88
C THR A 87 -8.92 0.13 -5.18
N ASP A 88 -10.25 0.21 -5.29
CA ASP A 88 -10.92 0.66 -6.52
C ASP A 88 -10.55 2.10 -6.86
N TRP A 89 -10.62 2.98 -5.85
CA TRP A 89 -10.26 4.40 -6.00
C TRP A 89 -8.82 4.58 -6.51
N PHE A 90 -7.88 3.82 -5.97
CA PHE A 90 -6.46 3.92 -6.33
C PHE A 90 -6.23 3.56 -7.79
N PHE A 91 -6.77 2.41 -8.24
CA PHE A 91 -6.60 1.97 -9.63
C PHE A 91 -7.40 2.82 -10.62
N GLU A 92 -8.54 3.37 -10.23
CA GLU A 92 -9.27 4.35 -11.04
C GLU A 92 -8.49 5.64 -11.21
N GLU A 93 -7.92 6.18 -10.13
CA GLU A 93 -7.16 7.43 -10.18
C GLU A 93 -5.82 7.27 -10.90
N LEU A 94 -5.22 6.07 -10.89
CA LEU A 94 -4.02 5.75 -11.70
C LEU A 94 -4.28 5.75 -13.21
N ARG A 95 -5.51 5.53 -13.65
CA ARG A 95 -5.88 5.49 -15.08
C ARG A 95 -6.19 6.87 -15.66
N LYS A 96 -6.29 7.90 -14.81
CA LYS A 96 -6.53 9.29 -15.20
C LYS A 96 -5.22 10.00 -15.51
#